data_AF-A0A1C0SJ48-F1
#
_entry.id   AF-A0A1C0SJ48-F1
#
_cell.length_a   1.000
_cell.length_b   1.000
_cell.length_c   1.000
_cell.angle_alpha   90.00
_cell.angle_beta   90.00
_cell.angle_gamma   90.00
#
_symmetry.space_group_name_H-M   'P 1'
#
loop_
_entity.id
_entity.type
_entity.pdbx_description
1 polymer ?
#
loop_
_entity_poly.entity_id
_entity_poly.type
_entity_poly.pdbx_seq_one_letter_code
_entity_poly.pdbx_strand_id
1 'polypeptide(L)' 'MTSPTDLNAYSINNVTAQKSALGRRLDVKFGGCDGKIPNGLPIEAGWNYIVRLYRPHSEVLGGS' A
#
# COMPACT_ATOMS: atom_id res chain seq x y z
N MET A 1 -13.12 3.48 13.35
CA MET A 1 -11.89 3.02 12.65
C MET A 1 -12.01 1.52 12.53
N THR A 2 -11.97 0.97 11.32
CA THR A 2 -11.82 -0.47 11.08
C THR A 2 -10.36 -0.84 11.33
N SER A 3 -10.11 -1.89 12.12
CA SER A 3 -8.75 -2.34 12.41
C SER A 3 -8.21 -3.19 11.25
N PRO A 4 -6.88 -3.29 11.07
CA PRO A 4 -6.26 -4.11 10.02
C PRO A 4 -6.72 -5.57 10.04
N THR A 5 -6.97 -6.12 11.24
CA THR A 5 -7.51 -7.46 11.50
C THR A 5 -8.89 -7.68 10.89
N ASP A 6 -9.76 -6.66 10.88
CA ASP A 6 -11.13 -6.79 10.39
C ASP A 6 -11.18 -6.93 8.87
N LEU A 7 -10.22 -6.32 8.18
CA LEU A 7 -10.12 -6.32 6.71
C LEU A 7 -9.07 -7.31 6.20
N ASN A 8 -8.36 -8.01 7.11
CA ASN A 8 -7.22 -8.88 6.81
C ASN A 8 -6.21 -8.22 5.84
N ALA A 9 -5.99 -6.92 6.00
CA ALA A 9 -5.26 -6.08 5.06
C ALA A 9 -4.05 -5.46 5.76
N TYR A 10 -2.89 -6.10 5.60
CA TYR A 10 -1.63 -5.71 6.27
C TYR A 10 -0.54 -5.26 5.30
N SER A 11 -0.60 -5.70 4.05
CA SER A 11 0.40 -5.36 3.06
C SER A 11 -0.20 -5.36 1.65
N ILE A 12 0.42 -4.56 0.79
CA ILE A 12 0.13 -4.51 -0.65
C ILE A 12 1.44 -4.78 -1.37
N ASN A 13 1.38 -5.58 -2.42
CA ASN A 13 2.54 -5.92 -3.24
C ASN A 13 2.18 -5.90 -4.73
N ASN A 14 3.18 -5.97 -5.60
CA ASN A 14 2.99 -5.89 -7.05
C ASN A 14 2.16 -7.04 -7.67
N VAL A 15 1.93 -8.13 -6.93
CA VAL A 15 1.13 -9.28 -7.39
C VAL A 15 -0.35 -9.08 -7.05
N THR A 16 -0.66 -8.58 -5.85
CA THR A 16 -2.04 -8.45 -5.36
C THR A 16 -2.66 -7.08 -5.61
N ALA A 17 -1.85 -6.07 -5.93
CA ALA A 17 -2.33 -4.70 -6.04
C ALA A 17 -3.11 -4.44 -7.34
N GLN A 18 -4.19 -3.67 -7.22
CA GLN A 18 -4.98 -3.20 -8.35
C GLN A 18 -4.34 -1.96 -8.97
N LYS A 19 -3.88 -2.08 -10.22
CA LYS A 19 -3.25 -0.96 -10.95
C LYS A 19 -4.29 0.08 -11.35
N SER A 20 -3.89 1.35 -11.37
CA SER A 20 -4.74 2.42 -11.93
C SER A 20 -4.98 2.20 -13.43
N ALA A 21 -6.00 2.86 -14.00
CA ALA A 21 -6.39 2.75 -15.41
C ALA A 21 -5.26 3.05 -16.41
N LEU A 22 -4.20 3.74 -15.99
CA LEU A 22 -3.03 4.05 -16.83
C LEU A 22 -1.84 3.08 -16.63
N GLY A 23 -2.03 1.97 -15.90
CA GLY A 23 -1.17 0.77 -15.89
C GLY A 23 0.22 0.90 -15.26
N ARG A 24 0.71 2.13 -15.08
CA ARG A 24 2.07 2.41 -14.59
C ARG A 24 2.11 2.91 -13.15
N ARG A 25 0.99 3.42 -12.63
CA ARG A 25 0.86 3.92 -11.26
C ARG A 25 -0.01 2.99 -10.41
N LEU A 26 0.43 2.82 -9.17
CA LEU A 26 -0.32 2.17 -8.10
C LEU A 26 -0.66 3.22 -7.06
N ASP A 27 -1.94 3.37 -6.75
CA ASP A 27 -2.40 4.23 -5.68
C ASP A 27 -2.69 3.37 -4.46
N VAL A 28 -2.11 3.73 -3.30
CA VAL A 28 -2.31 3.06 -2.01
C VAL A 28 -2.97 4.04 -1.07
N LYS A 29 -4.10 3.65 -0.46
CA LYS A 29 -4.81 4.47 0.51
C LYS A 29 -4.52 4.00 1.92
N PHE A 30 -4.04 4.91 2.76
CA PHE A 30 -3.86 4.67 4.19
C PHE A 30 -5.03 5.26 4.97
N GLY A 31 -5.74 4.41 5.72
CA GLY A 31 -6.89 4.82 6.53
C GLY A 31 -8.16 5.12 5.74
N GLY A 32 -9.30 5.14 6.46
CA GLY A 32 -10.61 5.33 5.85
C GLY A 32 -10.96 4.25 4.82
N CYS A 33 -10.43 3.04 5.01
CA CYS A 33 -10.72 1.88 4.17
C CYS A 33 -11.99 1.20 4.69
N ASP A 34 -13.00 1.11 3.82
CA ASP A 34 -14.30 0.49 4.08
C ASP A 34 -14.42 -0.90 3.42
N GLY A 35 -13.30 -1.46 2.94
CA GLY A 35 -13.23 -2.71 2.18
C GLY A 35 -13.60 -2.58 0.70
N LYS A 36 -14.06 -1.42 0.23
CA LYS A 36 -14.42 -1.18 -1.18
C LYS A 36 -13.34 -0.41 -1.95
N ILE A 37 -12.46 0.28 -1.22
CA ILE A 37 -11.36 1.04 -1.82
C ILE A 37 -10.24 0.07 -2.24
N PRO A 38 -9.86 0.05 -3.53
CA PRO A 38 -8.69 -0.66 -4.01
C PRO A 38 -7.44 -0.31 -3.21
N ASN A 39 -6.60 -1.31 -2.88
CA ASN A 39 -5.31 -1.09 -2.24
C ASN A 39 -5.41 -0.27 -0.92
N GLY A 40 -6.47 -0.49 -0.16
CA GLY A 40 -6.66 0.13 1.14
C GLY A 40 -5.87 -0.60 2.23
N LEU A 41 -5.07 0.15 3.00
CA LEU A 41 -4.47 -0.30 4.26
C LEU A 41 -5.12 0.46 5.42
N PRO A 42 -5.87 -0.23 6.29
CA PRO A 42 -6.33 0.35 7.53
C PRO A 42 -5.12 0.76 8.39
N ILE A 43 -5.25 1.87 9.11
CA ILE A 43 -4.19 2.40 9.97
C ILE A 43 -4.76 2.63 11.38
N GLU A 44 -3.87 2.56 12.36
CA GLU A 44 -4.16 2.85 13.76
C GLU A 44 -3.34 4.06 14.24
N ALA A 45 -3.67 4.59 15.42
CA ALA A 45 -2.93 5.72 15.98
C ALA A 45 -1.48 5.30 16.26
N GLY A 46 -0.50 6.12 15.85
CA GLY A 46 0.92 5.83 16.02
C GLY A 46 1.52 4.85 15.01
N TRP A 47 0.81 4.54 13.92
CA TRP A 47 1.29 3.62 12.90
C TRP A 47 2.56 4.10 12.17
N ASN A 48 3.31 3.13 11.67
CA ASN A 48 4.43 3.30 10.76
C ASN A 48 4.29 2.30 9.59
N TYR A 49 5.04 2.51 8.52
CA TYR A 49 5.09 1.58 7.40
C TYR A 49 6.50 1.39 6.89
N ILE A 50 6.69 0.26 6.20
CA ILE A 50 7.94 -0.09 5.53
C ILE A 50 7.62 -0.38 4.07
N VAL A 51 8.40 0.20 3.18
CA VAL A 51 8.40 -0.18 1.76
C VAL A 51 9.56 -1.14 1.54
N ARG A 52 9.27 -2.35 1.05
CA ARG A 52 10.29 -3.33 0.70
C ARG A 52 10.41 -3.41 -0.82
N LEU A 53 11.60 -3.08 -1.33
CA LEU A 53 11.93 -3.16 -2.75
C LEU A 53 12.87 -4.33 -2.99
N TYR A 54 12.56 -5.14 -4.00
CA TYR A 54 13.43 -6.22 -4.44
C TYR A 54 14.14 -5.78 -5.72
N ARG A 55 15.48 -5.69 -5.67
CA ARG A 55 16.32 -5.15 -6.75
C ARG A 55 15.86 -3.74 -7.17
N PRO A 56 15.90 -2.75 -6.25
CA PRO A 56 15.56 -1.38 -6.58
C PRO A 56 16.48 -0.85 -7.69
N HIS A 57 15.92 -0.02 -8.57
CA HIS A 57 16.69 0.71 -9.56
C HIS A 57 17.62 1.73 -8.88
N SER A 58 18.66 2.19 -9.60
CA SER A 58 19.67 3.11 -9.10
C SER A 58 19.09 4.41 -8.52
N GLU A 59 18.02 4.92 -9.11
CA GLU A 59 17.32 6.13 -8.71
C GLU A 59 16.78 6.00 -7.28
N VAL A 60 16.26 4.82 -6.94
CA VAL A 60 15.74 4.55 -5.60
C VAL A 60 16.86 4.33 -4.58
N LEU A 61 17.99 3.74 -5.01
CA LEU A 61 19.18 3.62 -4.17
C LEU A 61 19.83 4.98 -3.90
N GLY A 62 19.75 5.91 -4.86
CA GLY A 62 20.22 7.29 -4.74
C GLY A 62 19.28 8.21 -3.96
N GLY A 63 18.06 7.76 -3.64
CA GLY A 63 17.07 8.52 -2.89
C GLY A 63 16.40 9.67 -3.66
N SER A 64 16.39 9.62 -4.99
CA SER A 64 15.85 10.66 -5.89
C SER A 64 14.45 10.34 -6.41
#